data_AF-A0A7C6N8N6-F1
#
_entry.id   AF-A0A7C6N8N6-F1
#
_cell.length_a   1.000
_cell.length_b   1.000
_cell.length_c   1.000
_cell.angle_alpha   90.00
_cell.angle_beta   90.00
_cell.angle_gamma   90.00
#
_symmetry.space_group_name_H-M   'P 1'
#
loop_
_entity.id
_entity.type
_entity.pdbx_description
1 polymer ?
#
loop_
_entity_poly.entity_id
_entity_poly.type
_entity_poly.pdbx_seq_one_letter_code
_entity_poly.pdbx_strand_id
1 'polypeptide(L)'
;MKKIISLVLSVLMLLNIFVLTATAQEDIDYEIFNPYANVDFEEWNAYKTQLHCHTNASDGFLTIKESVQWHYDLDYDIVAITDHGTINKGWNVAPQLIPLVRLVKYERTQMADIIPLTSEEYEAFTTGTAQTSNGFVRTHDTGMLDVEKGIELNMATPFADCHLTGYWSNYGQGLAGVYGDYETPAAEVKKDGGITMLSHVGEYVYTDKNSQDYVGKPIDDYYPTKFARLFIDNKGSAVGMGINSSQDEHTRCDRILYDQILQKTIPNGVVPWGFTFSDSHNIESLNRAYTYSYMPELSQDALRNCMVNGEFFSVSHYSNGVELNGMKELPDYEPDTMRDTNTMFNTPMVTNVIVDEESDTITVETENANQITWVSDCNVVLRDEIVDNTFTFDLNRDDLLDDINLYLRFYITGEEGICYANPFVVKPVGTTFEPVEVPETNDISVFLRKLVTVIDWLFFKLNPVVWIFKYAALGYDPFAQLVGKGTLNN
;
A
#
# COMPACT_ATOMS: atom_id res chain seq x y z
N MET A 1 -31.30 62.55 41.59
CA MET A 1 -30.44 62.07 40.49
C MET A 1 -29.56 60.89 40.88
N LYS A 2 -28.66 60.98 41.89
CA LYS A 2 -27.74 59.88 42.24
C LYS A 2 -28.40 58.52 42.55
N LYS A 3 -29.56 58.51 43.23
CA LYS A 3 -30.31 57.27 43.53
C LYS A 3 -30.97 56.62 42.30
N ILE A 4 -31.37 57.42 41.32
CA ILE A 4 -32.00 56.93 40.08
C ILE A 4 -30.93 56.38 39.13
N ILE A 5 -29.77 57.06 39.05
CA ILE A 5 -28.62 56.58 38.27
C ILE A 5 -28.09 55.25 38.83
N SER A 6 -28.03 55.10 40.16
CA SER A 6 -27.60 53.85 40.77
C SER A 6 -28.57 52.70 40.49
N LEU A 7 -29.89 52.97 40.51
CA LEU A 7 -30.90 51.96 40.21
C LEU A 7 -30.83 51.52 38.73
N VAL A 8 -30.60 52.47 37.82
CA VAL A 8 -30.46 52.19 36.37
C VAL A 8 -29.18 51.39 36.09
N LEU A 9 -28.05 51.72 36.75
CA LEU A 9 -26.81 50.94 36.64
C LEU A 9 -26.95 49.53 37.23
N SER A 10 -27.64 49.35 38.35
CA SER A 10 -27.90 48.03 38.93
C SER A 10 -28.81 47.18 38.03
N VAL A 11 -29.83 47.78 37.42
CA VAL A 11 -30.70 47.08 36.46
C VAL A 11 -29.95 46.75 35.16
N LEU A 12 -29.06 47.62 34.68
CA LEU A 12 -28.18 47.32 33.53
C LEU A 12 -27.13 46.24 33.83
N MET A 13 -26.61 46.17 35.06
CA MET A 13 -25.73 45.06 35.48
C MET A 13 -26.50 43.74 35.62
N LEU A 14 -27.76 43.77 36.06
CA LEU A 14 -28.63 42.59 36.14
C LEU A 14 -29.11 42.13 34.75
N LEU A 15 -29.24 43.04 33.77
CA LEU A 15 -29.56 42.74 32.37
C LEU A 15 -28.39 42.11 31.58
N ASN A 16 -27.16 42.15 32.11
CA ASN A 16 -26.02 41.39 31.56
C ASN A 16 -25.93 39.96 32.09
N ILE A 17 -26.87 39.54 32.95
CA ILE A 17 -26.98 38.16 33.47
C ILE A 17 -27.96 37.34 32.59
N PHE A 18 -28.33 37.85 31.41
CA PHE A 18 -28.96 37.02 30.38
C PHE A 18 -27.91 36.07 29.79
N VAL A 19 -27.76 34.94 30.48
CA VAL A 19 -27.63 33.60 29.89
C VAL A 19 -26.70 33.57 28.67
N LEU A 20 -25.40 33.65 28.93
CA LEU A 20 -24.47 32.77 28.23
C LEU A 20 -24.70 31.37 28.82
N THR A 21 -25.76 30.69 28.40
CA THR A 21 -25.70 29.23 28.39
C THR A 21 -24.59 28.92 27.40
N ALA A 22 -23.40 28.62 27.91
CA ALA A 22 -22.57 27.65 27.24
C ALA A 22 -23.46 26.41 27.13
N THR A 23 -24.08 26.23 25.96
CA THR A 23 -24.55 24.90 25.59
C THR A 23 -23.28 24.09 25.57
N ALA A 24 -23.09 23.20 26.55
CA ALA A 24 -22.21 22.07 26.32
C ALA A 24 -22.68 21.50 24.98
N GLN A 25 -21.79 21.51 23.99
CA GLN A 25 -22.03 20.74 22.78
C GLN A 25 -22.26 19.33 23.30
N GLU A 26 -23.43 18.75 23.03
CA GLU A 26 -23.66 17.36 23.39
C GLU A 26 -22.61 16.54 22.63
N ASP A 27 -21.87 15.70 23.36
CA ASP A 27 -20.93 14.77 22.78
C ASP A 27 -21.66 13.96 21.71
N ILE A 28 -21.03 13.81 20.55
CA ILE A 28 -21.55 13.06 19.43
C ILE A 28 -21.11 11.62 19.63
N ASP A 29 -22.06 10.71 19.64
CA ASP A 29 -21.83 9.26 19.67
C ASP A 29 -21.46 8.78 18.26
N TYR A 30 -20.42 7.95 18.11
CA TYR A 30 -19.90 7.49 16.82
C TYR A 30 -20.03 5.97 16.65
N GLU A 31 -20.21 5.53 15.40
CA GLU A 31 -19.95 4.15 14.98
C GLU A 31 -18.53 4.09 14.39
N ILE A 32 -17.66 3.25 14.96
CA ILE A 32 -16.26 3.11 14.54
C ILE A 32 -16.01 1.76 13.88
N PHE A 33 -15.82 1.75 12.55
CA PHE A 33 -15.29 0.56 11.89
C PHE A 33 -13.79 0.45 12.17
N ASN A 34 -13.41 -0.53 12.98
CA ASN A 34 -12.02 -0.86 13.28
C ASN A 34 -11.46 -1.89 12.26
N PRO A 35 -10.47 -1.54 11.41
CA PRO A 35 -9.85 -2.50 10.49
C PRO A 35 -9.09 -3.63 11.21
N TYR A 36 -8.79 -3.45 12.49
CA TYR A 36 -8.07 -4.40 13.35
C TYR A 36 -8.98 -5.19 14.29
N ALA A 37 -10.30 -5.14 14.12
CA ALA A 37 -11.26 -5.75 15.05
C ALA A 37 -11.09 -7.28 15.23
N ASN A 38 -10.52 -7.96 14.23
CA ASN A 38 -10.25 -9.41 14.28
C ASN A 38 -8.81 -9.76 14.67
N VAL A 39 -7.92 -8.76 14.80
CA VAL A 39 -6.53 -9.00 15.15
C VAL A 39 -6.44 -9.30 16.63
N ASP A 40 -5.97 -10.49 16.96
CA ASP A 40 -5.60 -10.85 18.32
C ASP A 40 -4.14 -10.43 18.55
N PHE A 41 -3.92 -9.23 19.08
CA PHE A 41 -2.58 -8.70 19.32
C PHE A 41 -1.79 -9.47 20.39
N GLU A 42 -2.45 -10.31 21.20
CA GLU A 42 -1.78 -11.15 22.20
C GLU A 42 -1.32 -12.50 21.60
N GLU A 43 -2.12 -13.08 20.68
CA GLU A 43 -1.85 -14.41 20.10
C GLU A 43 -1.22 -14.38 18.70
N TRP A 44 -1.51 -13.36 17.88
CA TRP A 44 -1.03 -13.26 16.51
C TRP A 44 0.36 -12.63 16.45
N ASN A 45 1.10 -12.97 15.40
CA ASN A 45 2.44 -12.43 15.19
C ASN A 45 2.44 -11.35 14.11
N ALA A 46 3.31 -10.36 14.28
CA ALA A 46 3.59 -9.33 13.29
C ALA A 46 4.69 -9.82 12.31
N TYR A 47 4.29 -10.28 11.13
CA TYR A 47 5.23 -10.82 10.14
C TYR A 47 5.75 -9.73 9.21
N LYS A 48 7.07 -9.55 9.15
CA LYS A 48 7.69 -8.57 8.25
C LYS A 48 7.59 -9.04 6.80
N THR A 49 6.89 -8.25 5.98
CA THR A 49 6.38 -8.65 4.67
C THR A 49 6.88 -7.72 3.57
N GLN A 50 7.59 -8.27 2.58
CA GLN A 50 7.91 -7.59 1.33
C GLN A 50 6.95 -8.03 0.23
N LEU A 51 6.09 -7.13 -0.24
CA LEU A 51 5.06 -7.43 -1.23
C LEU A 51 5.46 -7.05 -2.66
N HIS A 52 6.54 -6.30 -2.86
CA HIS A 52 6.97 -5.85 -4.18
C HIS A 52 8.50 -5.75 -4.26
N CYS A 53 9.14 -6.71 -4.95
CA CYS A 53 10.57 -6.70 -5.22
C CYS A 53 10.94 -7.41 -6.52
N HIS A 54 12.12 -7.07 -7.05
CA HIS A 54 12.58 -7.47 -8.39
C HIS A 54 13.86 -8.30 -8.34
N THR A 55 14.00 -9.21 -9.31
CA THR A 55 15.21 -9.98 -9.54
C THR A 55 15.73 -9.77 -10.96
N ASN A 56 16.88 -10.37 -11.28
CA ASN A 56 17.47 -10.36 -12.60
C ASN A 56 16.66 -11.16 -13.65
N ALA A 57 15.52 -11.74 -13.25
CA ALA A 57 14.53 -12.31 -14.16
C ALA A 57 13.75 -11.24 -14.94
N SER A 58 13.61 -10.02 -14.39
CA SER A 58 13.09 -8.86 -15.10
C SER A 58 14.13 -7.75 -15.20
N ASP A 59 14.27 -6.91 -14.17
CA ASP A 59 15.14 -5.75 -14.18
C ASP A 59 15.80 -5.43 -12.82
N GLY A 60 15.75 -6.34 -11.85
CA GLY A 60 16.58 -6.30 -10.66
C GLY A 60 18.05 -6.66 -10.94
N PHE A 61 18.94 -6.30 -10.02
CA PHE A 61 20.36 -6.67 -10.06
C PHE A 61 20.62 -8.06 -9.48
N LEU A 62 19.80 -8.48 -8.51
CA LEU A 62 20.01 -9.71 -7.73
C LEU A 62 19.40 -10.92 -8.43
N THR A 63 20.06 -12.07 -8.33
CA THR A 63 19.43 -13.36 -8.62
C THR A 63 18.32 -13.67 -7.59
N ILE A 64 17.46 -14.64 -7.89
CA ILE A 64 16.44 -15.13 -6.95
C ILE A 64 17.11 -15.57 -5.63
N LYS A 65 18.18 -16.36 -5.73
CA LYS A 65 18.93 -16.83 -4.56
C LYS A 65 19.47 -15.68 -3.69
N GLU A 66 20.09 -14.68 -4.31
CA GLU A 66 20.63 -13.53 -3.58
C GLU A 66 19.50 -12.71 -2.96
N SER A 67 18.41 -12.47 -3.69
CA SER A 67 17.25 -11.75 -3.17
C SER A 67 16.69 -12.43 -1.92
N VAL A 68 16.45 -13.76 -1.97
CA VAL A 68 15.93 -14.51 -0.81
C VAL A 68 16.90 -14.46 0.37
N GLN A 69 18.20 -14.69 0.14
CA GLN A 69 19.20 -14.62 1.22
C GLN A 69 19.22 -13.24 1.88
N TRP A 70 19.22 -12.16 1.10
CA TRP A 70 19.28 -10.81 1.67
C TRP A 70 18.01 -10.44 2.45
N HIS A 71 16.83 -10.87 2.00
CA HIS A 71 15.62 -10.68 2.79
C HIS A 71 15.64 -11.49 4.08
N TYR A 72 16.14 -12.73 4.05
CA TYR A 72 16.33 -13.54 5.26
C TYR A 72 17.29 -12.87 6.26
N ASP A 73 18.38 -12.29 5.75
CA ASP A 73 19.38 -11.54 6.50
C ASP A 73 18.85 -10.20 7.07
N LEU A 74 17.73 -9.71 6.55
CA LEU A 74 17.02 -8.48 6.96
C LEU A 74 15.75 -8.78 7.79
N ASP A 75 15.65 -10.02 8.27
CA ASP A 75 14.58 -10.50 9.15
C ASP A 75 13.18 -10.48 8.54
N TYR A 76 13.08 -10.58 7.21
CA TYR A 76 11.78 -10.76 6.57
C TYR A 76 11.22 -12.16 6.84
N ASP A 77 9.90 -12.23 6.99
CA ASP A 77 9.15 -13.47 7.13
C ASP A 77 8.43 -13.85 5.84
N ILE A 78 8.11 -12.87 5.01
CA ILE A 78 7.30 -13.07 3.80
C ILE A 78 7.90 -12.25 2.67
N VAL A 79 8.11 -12.88 1.52
CA VAL A 79 8.62 -12.19 0.33
C VAL A 79 7.84 -12.62 -0.91
N ALA A 80 7.26 -11.64 -1.59
CA ALA A 80 6.70 -11.78 -2.93
C ALA A 80 7.69 -11.24 -3.96
N ILE A 81 8.25 -12.14 -4.79
CA ILE A 81 8.98 -11.73 -5.99
C ILE A 81 7.95 -11.35 -7.05
N THR A 82 8.00 -10.10 -7.51
CA THR A 82 7.01 -9.51 -8.42
C THR A 82 7.69 -8.97 -9.67
N ASP A 83 8.54 -9.78 -10.30
CA ASP A 83 9.24 -9.41 -11.53
C ASP A 83 8.29 -8.90 -12.63
N HIS A 84 8.70 -7.86 -13.38
CA HIS A 84 7.88 -7.27 -14.45
C HIS A 84 7.48 -8.34 -15.48
N GLY A 85 6.16 -8.54 -15.64
CA GLY A 85 5.59 -9.46 -16.62
C GLY A 85 5.97 -10.94 -16.43
N THR A 86 6.59 -11.29 -15.30
CA THR A 86 7.11 -12.63 -15.02
C THR A 86 6.45 -13.18 -13.78
N ILE A 87 5.67 -14.26 -13.93
CA ILE A 87 4.97 -14.86 -12.79
C ILE A 87 5.95 -15.68 -11.95
N ASN A 88 5.99 -15.41 -10.65
CA ASN A 88 6.72 -16.23 -9.69
C ASN A 88 6.17 -17.67 -9.68
N LYS A 89 7.08 -18.66 -9.83
CA LYS A 89 6.74 -20.10 -9.80
C LYS A 89 7.34 -20.81 -8.58
N GLY A 90 7.85 -20.04 -7.63
CA GLY A 90 8.59 -20.51 -6.47
C GLY A 90 10.09 -20.19 -6.58
N TRP A 91 10.74 -19.90 -5.46
CA TRP A 91 12.15 -19.49 -5.42
C TRP A 91 13.12 -20.58 -5.90
N ASN A 92 12.68 -21.84 -5.94
CA ASN A 92 13.45 -22.99 -6.42
C ASN A 92 13.13 -23.42 -7.86
N VAL A 93 12.28 -22.67 -8.56
CA VAL A 93 11.91 -22.95 -9.95
C VAL A 93 12.38 -21.81 -10.84
N ALA A 94 13.09 -22.14 -11.92
CA ALA A 94 13.47 -21.15 -12.90
C ALA A 94 12.21 -20.50 -13.53
N PRO A 95 12.08 -19.16 -13.48
CA PRO A 95 10.92 -18.48 -14.02
C PRO A 95 10.92 -18.52 -15.56
N GLN A 96 9.74 -18.28 -16.13
CA GLN A 96 9.58 -18.08 -17.56
C GLN A 96 9.92 -16.62 -17.89
N LEU A 97 11.13 -16.42 -18.40
CA LEU A 97 11.66 -15.08 -18.65
C LEU A 97 10.95 -14.37 -19.80
N ILE A 98 11.02 -13.04 -19.77
CA ILE A 98 10.72 -12.16 -20.90
C ILE A 98 12.04 -11.60 -21.44
N PRO A 99 12.67 -12.26 -22.44
CA PRO A 99 14.02 -11.88 -22.89
C PRO A 99 14.15 -10.42 -23.31
N LEU A 100 13.11 -9.84 -23.91
CA LEU A 100 13.10 -8.44 -24.33
C LEU A 100 13.22 -7.46 -23.15
N VAL A 101 12.53 -7.73 -22.03
CA VAL A 101 12.63 -6.87 -20.83
C VAL A 101 14.05 -6.86 -20.32
N ARG A 102 14.62 -8.06 -20.16
CA ARG A 102 16.00 -8.22 -19.69
C ARG A 102 17.00 -7.52 -20.61
N LEU A 103 16.79 -7.60 -21.93
CA LEU A 103 17.61 -6.94 -22.92
C LEU A 103 17.48 -5.41 -22.87
N VAL A 104 16.27 -4.87 -22.70
CA VAL A 104 16.06 -3.41 -22.56
C VAL A 104 16.69 -2.91 -21.26
N LYS A 105 16.65 -3.73 -20.20
CA LYS A 105 17.23 -3.43 -18.89
C LYS A 105 18.64 -4.04 -18.73
N TYR A 106 19.40 -4.15 -19.83
CA TYR A 106 20.71 -4.82 -19.87
C TYR A 106 21.70 -4.28 -18.82
N GLU A 107 21.66 -2.98 -18.54
CA GLU A 107 22.52 -2.36 -17.51
C GLU A 107 22.39 -3.07 -16.15
N ARG A 108 21.17 -3.48 -15.78
CA ARG A 108 20.88 -4.16 -14.53
C ARG A 108 21.05 -5.67 -14.66
N THR A 109 20.44 -6.27 -15.69
CA THR A 109 20.39 -7.73 -15.82
C THR A 109 21.70 -8.36 -16.31
N GLN A 110 22.48 -7.62 -17.10
CA GLN A 110 23.65 -8.09 -17.83
C GLN A 110 23.40 -9.38 -18.65
N MET A 111 22.13 -9.71 -18.90
CA MET A 111 21.68 -11.03 -19.39
C MET A 111 22.30 -12.21 -18.61
N ALA A 112 22.63 -12.01 -17.33
CA ALA A 112 23.26 -13.01 -16.47
C ALA A 112 22.38 -14.25 -16.29
N ASP A 113 22.96 -15.33 -15.80
CA ASP A 113 22.18 -16.53 -15.50
C ASP A 113 21.16 -16.26 -14.38
N ILE A 114 20.00 -16.92 -14.48
CA ILE A 114 19.02 -16.93 -13.39
C ILE A 114 19.41 -18.06 -12.45
N ILE A 115 19.57 -17.74 -11.17
CA ILE A 115 19.97 -18.70 -10.15
C ILE A 115 18.83 -18.84 -9.13
N PRO A 116 17.92 -19.82 -9.34
CA PRO A 116 16.97 -20.25 -8.31
C PRO A 116 17.69 -20.95 -7.15
N LEU A 117 16.97 -21.12 -6.05
CA LEU A 117 17.38 -21.99 -4.95
C LEU A 117 17.37 -23.46 -5.38
N THR A 118 18.25 -24.26 -4.78
CA THR A 118 18.08 -25.71 -4.75
C THR A 118 16.92 -26.10 -3.83
N SER A 119 16.41 -27.33 -3.95
CA SER A 119 15.34 -27.82 -3.05
C SER A 119 15.76 -27.82 -1.58
N GLU A 120 17.02 -28.12 -1.27
CA GLU A 120 17.56 -28.10 0.08
C GLU A 120 17.65 -26.67 0.64
N GLU A 121 18.12 -25.71 -0.17
CA GLU A 121 18.14 -24.30 0.23
C GLU A 121 16.73 -23.75 0.45
N TYR A 122 15.80 -24.07 -0.46
CA TYR A 122 14.40 -23.70 -0.32
C TYR A 122 13.80 -24.21 0.98
N GLU A 123 13.96 -25.50 1.27
CA GLU A 123 13.52 -26.10 2.52
C GLU A 123 14.15 -25.37 3.72
N ALA A 124 15.46 -25.08 3.66
CA ALA A 124 16.16 -24.39 4.74
C ALA A 124 15.62 -22.99 5.02
N PHE A 125 15.35 -22.18 3.99
CA PHE A 125 14.75 -20.85 4.17
C PHE A 125 13.31 -20.96 4.68
N THR A 126 12.49 -21.84 4.10
CA THR A 126 11.07 -21.97 4.49
C THR A 126 10.85 -22.61 5.87
N THR A 127 11.86 -23.29 6.42
CA THR A 127 11.81 -23.90 7.76
C THR A 127 12.63 -23.16 8.81
N GLY A 128 13.29 -22.05 8.44
CA GLY A 128 14.10 -21.24 9.37
C GLY A 128 15.42 -21.87 9.78
N THR A 129 15.90 -22.88 9.04
CA THR A 129 17.17 -23.57 9.33
C THR A 129 18.34 -23.02 8.52
N ALA A 130 18.07 -22.14 7.53
CA ALA A 130 19.09 -21.43 6.78
C ALA A 130 19.97 -20.54 7.68
N GLN A 131 21.24 -20.41 7.31
CA GLN A 131 22.17 -19.50 7.99
C GLN A 131 22.09 -18.12 7.35
N THR A 132 22.10 -17.08 8.19
CA THR A 132 22.28 -15.70 7.69
C THR A 132 23.68 -15.50 7.14
N SER A 133 23.84 -14.73 6.07
CA SER A 133 25.15 -14.47 5.46
C SER A 133 25.89 -13.29 6.09
N ASN A 134 25.17 -12.38 6.75
CA ASN A 134 25.70 -11.20 7.44
C ASN A 134 25.97 -11.42 8.95
N GLY A 135 25.65 -12.59 9.50
CA GLY A 135 25.79 -12.90 10.93
C GLY A 135 24.69 -12.29 11.82
N PHE A 136 23.64 -11.73 11.22
CA PHE A 136 22.44 -11.30 11.93
C PHE A 136 21.75 -12.51 12.56
N VAL A 137 21.16 -12.33 13.75
CA VAL A 137 20.37 -13.39 14.39
C VAL A 137 18.91 -13.04 14.17
N ARG A 138 18.23 -13.85 13.35
CA ARG A 138 16.79 -13.68 13.11
C ARG A 138 16.01 -13.68 14.41
N THR A 139 14.98 -12.85 14.48
CA THR A 139 14.16 -12.72 15.69
C THR A 139 13.10 -13.81 15.79
N HIS A 140 12.83 -14.53 14.69
CA HIS A 140 11.86 -15.63 14.59
C HIS A 140 12.48 -16.90 14.00
N ASP A 141 12.02 -18.07 14.46
CA ASP A 141 12.44 -19.41 14.01
C ASP A 141 11.49 -20.05 12.98
N THR A 142 10.41 -19.35 12.59
CA THR A 142 9.31 -19.85 11.75
C THR A 142 9.62 -20.01 10.27
N GLY A 143 10.81 -19.58 9.81
CA GLY A 143 11.21 -19.60 8.40
C GLY A 143 10.77 -18.37 7.62
N MET A 144 10.63 -18.53 6.31
CA MET A 144 10.15 -17.51 5.37
C MET A 144 9.08 -18.09 4.43
N LEU A 145 8.09 -17.28 4.08
CA LEU A 145 7.00 -17.61 3.16
C LEU A 145 7.28 -17.06 1.75
N ASP A 146 7.30 -17.95 0.77
CA ASP A 146 7.36 -17.64 -0.67
C ASP A 146 5.97 -17.37 -1.22
N VAL A 147 5.64 -16.11 -1.51
CA VAL A 147 4.29 -15.74 -1.98
C VAL A 147 4.05 -16.24 -3.40
N GLU A 148 2.98 -17.02 -3.55
CA GLU A 148 2.68 -17.66 -4.81
C GLU A 148 2.27 -16.67 -5.91
N LYS A 149 2.83 -16.88 -7.10
CA LYS A 149 2.42 -16.18 -8.34
C LYS A 149 2.43 -14.66 -8.24
N GLY A 150 3.35 -14.10 -7.46
CA GLY A 150 3.70 -12.69 -7.52
C GLY A 150 4.12 -12.27 -8.93
N ILE A 151 3.66 -11.11 -9.38
CA ILE A 151 4.01 -10.49 -10.66
C ILE A 151 3.75 -9.00 -10.58
N GLU A 152 4.62 -8.17 -11.14
CA GLU A 152 4.25 -6.79 -11.47
C GLU A 152 3.68 -6.74 -12.88
N LEU A 153 2.40 -6.39 -12.95
CA LEU A 153 1.62 -6.34 -14.18
C LEU A 153 1.92 -5.07 -14.96
N ASN A 154 1.51 -5.05 -16.24
CA ASN A 154 1.84 -3.99 -17.19
C ASN A 154 3.34 -3.79 -17.38
N MET A 155 4.11 -4.89 -17.40
CA MET A 155 5.55 -5.07 -17.61
C MET A 155 6.36 -3.92 -18.26
N ALA A 156 5.81 -3.24 -19.26
CA ALA A 156 6.41 -2.04 -19.84
C ALA A 156 5.32 -1.13 -20.43
N THR A 157 5.40 0.16 -20.12
CA THR A 157 4.59 1.23 -20.70
C THR A 157 5.49 2.36 -21.23
N PRO A 158 5.12 3.03 -22.33
CA PRO A 158 6.06 3.90 -23.05
C PRO A 158 6.26 5.31 -22.48
N PHE A 159 5.42 5.77 -21.54
CA PHE A 159 5.38 7.18 -21.11
C PHE A 159 5.56 7.39 -19.60
N ALA A 160 4.95 6.54 -18.79
CA ALA A 160 5.11 6.49 -17.35
C ALA A 160 4.77 5.08 -16.89
N ASP A 161 5.20 4.74 -15.69
CA ASP A 161 4.96 3.44 -15.08
C ASP A 161 3.47 3.37 -14.69
N CYS A 162 2.83 2.26 -15.05
CA CYS A 162 1.39 2.04 -14.81
C CYS A 162 1.20 0.66 -14.19
N HIS A 163 1.80 0.47 -13.03
CA HIS A 163 2.00 -0.84 -12.45
C HIS A 163 1.04 -1.15 -11.31
N LEU A 164 0.74 -2.42 -11.19
CA LEU A 164 0.02 -3.03 -10.10
C LEU A 164 0.60 -4.43 -9.93
N THR A 165 0.76 -4.88 -8.71
CA THR A 165 1.14 -6.26 -8.45
C THR A 165 -0.08 -7.15 -8.48
N GLY A 166 0.11 -8.38 -8.96
CA GLY A 166 -0.86 -9.46 -8.88
C GLY A 166 -0.30 -10.61 -8.06
N TYR A 167 -1.20 -11.29 -7.33
CA TYR A 167 -0.88 -12.43 -6.48
C TYR A 167 -1.89 -13.55 -6.69
N TRP A 168 -1.47 -14.81 -6.50
CA TRP A 168 -2.30 -16.01 -6.64
C TRP A 168 -3.03 -16.15 -8.00
N SER A 169 -2.57 -15.47 -9.05
CA SER A 169 -3.15 -15.51 -10.40
C SER A 169 -2.14 -15.96 -11.45
N ASN A 170 -2.60 -16.66 -12.49
CA ASN A 170 -1.81 -17.02 -13.67
C ASN A 170 -1.90 -15.95 -14.78
N TYR A 171 -2.56 -14.82 -14.53
CA TYR A 171 -2.69 -13.73 -15.50
C TYR A 171 -1.41 -12.89 -15.59
N GLY A 172 -1.12 -12.34 -16.77
CA GLY A 172 -0.11 -11.29 -16.94
C GLY A 172 1.27 -11.73 -17.46
N GLN A 173 1.56 -13.03 -17.56
CA GLN A 173 2.84 -13.52 -18.11
C GLN A 173 3.11 -12.97 -19.52
N GLY A 174 4.19 -12.18 -19.66
CA GLY A 174 4.61 -11.56 -20.92
C GLY A 174 3.65 -10.48 -21.45
N LEU A 175 2.72 -10.00 -20.61
CA LEU A 175 1.76 -8.98 -21.00
C LEU A 175 2.42 -7.60 -21.00
N ALA A 176 2.57 -7.03 -22.20
CA ALA A 176 2.92 -5.62 -22.34
C ALA A 176 1.81 -4.72 -21.79
N GLY A 177 2.18 -3.64 -21.10
CA GLY A 177 1.25 -2.69 -20.53
C GLY A 177 0.59 -1.81 -21.59
N VAL A 178 -0.62 -1.34 -21.28
CA VAL A 178 -1.25 -0.22 -22.00
C VAL A 178 -1.18 0.99 -21.07
N TYR A 179 -0.72 2.12 -21.59
CA TYR A 179 -0.53 3.33 -20.79
C TYR A 179 -1.84 3.74 -20.08
N GLY A 180 -1.76 3.87 -18.76
CA GLY A 180 -2.85 4.25 -17.86
C GLY A 180 -3.93 3.19 -17.63
N ASP A 181 -3.77 1.97 -18.15
CA ASP A 181 -4.77 0.91 -18.01
C ASP A 181 -4.47 0.02 -16.80
N TYR A 182 -5.15 0.30 -15.70
CA TYR A 182 -5.12 -0.49 -14.47
C TYR A 182 -6.34 -1.42 -14.38
N GLU A 183 -7.44 -1.03 -15.03
CA GLU A 183 -8.74 -1.67 -14.97
C GLU A 183 -8.71 -3.06 -15.60
N THR A 184 -8.09 -3.21 -16.77
CA THR A 184 -7.99 -4.51 -17.45
C THR A 184 -7.21 -5.55 -16.63
N PRO A 185 -5.97 -5.29 -16.17
CA PRO A 185 -5.24 -6.27 -15.38
C PRO A 185 -5.91 -6.58 -14.04
N ALA A 186 -6.47 -5.59 -13.33
CA ALA A 186 -7.20 -5.82 -12.09
C ALA A 186 -8.40 -6.77 -12.30
N ALA A 187 -9.20 -6.52 -13.34
CA ALA A 187 -10.38 -7.34 -13.64
C ALA A 187 -10.03 -8.78 -14.04
N GLU A 188 -8.96 -8.99 -14.82
CA GLU A 188 -8.57 -10.34 -15.23
C GLU A 188 -7.89 -11.13 -14.09
N VAL A 189 -7.13 -10.48 -13.21
CA VAL A 189 -6.63 -11.12 -11.98
C VAL A 189 -7.79 -11.55 -11.08
N LYS A 190 -8.77 -10.65 -10.86
CA LYS A 190 -9.99 -10.97 -10.11
C LYS A 190 -10.72 -12.18 -10.68
N LYS A 191 -10.87 -12.23 -12.01
CA LYS A 191 -11.54 -13.33 -12.71
C LYS A 191 -10.80 -14.67 -12.56
N ASP A 192 -9.48 -14.66 -12.41
CA ASP A 192 -8.66 -15.85 -12.13
C ASP A 192 -8.60 -16.20 -10.62
N GLY A 193 -9.25 -15.41 -9.76
CA GLY A 193 -9.34 -15.65 -8.31
C GLY A 193 -8.21 -15.02 -7.48
N GLY A 194 -7.31 -14.28 -8.12
CA GLY A 194 -6.22 -13.57 -7.46
C GLY A 194 -6.62 -12.23 -6.86
N ILE A 195 -5.63 -11.52 -6.30
CA ILE A 195 -5.78 -10.16 -5.81
C ILE A 195 -4.71 -9.25 -6.42
N THR A 196 -4.98 -7.95 -6.43
CA THR A 196 -4.05 -6.91 -6.88
C THR A 196 -3.87 -5.81 -5.86
N MET A 197 -2.67 -5.25 -5.80
CA MET A 197 -2.34 -4.00 -5.12
C MET A 197 -1.81 -3.02 -6.16
N LEU A 198 -2.33 -1.80 -6.21
CA LEU A 198 -1.80 -0.78 -7.13
C LEU A 198 -0.40 -0.35 -6.66
N SER A 199 0.57 -0.31 -7.56
CA SER A 199 1.96 0.03 -7.21
C SER A 199 2.27 1.48 -7.57
N HIS A 200 2.96 2.18 -6.66
CA HIS A 200 3.59 3.52 -6.81
C HIS A 200 2.86 4.44 -7.81
N VAL A 201 1.57 4.62 -7.57
CA VAL A 201 0.62 5.22 -8.52
C VAL A 201 0.96 6.68 -8.83
N GLY A 202 1.67 7.36 -7.92
CA GLY A 202 2.21 8.70 -8.12
C GLY A 202 3.00 8.88 -9.41
N GLU A 203 3.69 7.83 -9.88
CA GLU A 203 4.45 7.88 -11.15
C GLU A 203 3.55 8.06 -12.38
N TYR A 204 2.32 7.52 -12.33
CA TYR A 204 1.33 7.73 -13.38
C TYR A 204 0.64 9.10 -13.25
N VAL A 205 0.33 9.52 -12.02
CA VAL A 205 -0.35 10.79 -11.75
C VAL A 205 0.53 11.98 -12.14
N TYR A 206 1.82 11.91 -11.81
CA TYR A 206 2.82 12.94 -12.09
C TYR A 206 4.00 12.34 -12.84
N THR A 207 3.98 12.46 -14.17
CA THR A 207 5.03 11.90 -15.04
C THR A 207 6.41 12.53 -14.83
N ASP A 208 6.49 13.71 -14.20
CA ASP A 208 7.73 14.24 -13.64
C ASP A 208 7.87 13.77 -12.19
N LYS A 209 8.12 12.47 -12.02
CA LYS A 209 8.03 11.75 -10.74
C LYS A 209 8.97 12.22 -9.63
N ASN A 210 9.91 13.11 -9.94
CA ASN A 210 10.85 13.69 -8.95
C ASN A 210 10.47 15.11 -8.55
N SER A 211 9.46 15.70 -9.18
CA SER A 211 9.07 17.09 -8.91
C SER A 211 8.48 17.23 -7.51
N GLN A 212 8.95 18.24 -6.79
CA GLN A 212 8.37 18.66 -5.52
C GLN A 212 7.16 19.59 -5.69
N ASP A 213 6.84 19.98 -6.94
CA ASP A 213 5.82 20.98 -7.22
C ASP A 213 4.40 20.55 -6.82
N TYR A 214 4.16 19.27 -6.61
CA TYR A 214 2.84 18.71 -6.30
C TYR A 214 2.68 18.25 -4.83
N VAL A 215 3.75 18.34 -4.03
CA VAL A 215 3.75 17.92 -2.63
C VAL A 215 2.81 18.80 -1.81
N GLY A 216 1.97 18.16 -0.97
CA GLY A 216 1.01 18.89 -0.13
C GLY A 216 -0.09 19.60 -0.93
N LYS A 217 -0.42 19.10 -2.13
CA LYS A 217 -1.45 19.70 -3.01
C LYS A 217 -2.52 18.68 -3.37
N PRO A 218 -3.76 19.12 -3.61
CA PRO A 218 -4.82 18.23 -4.06
C PRO A 218 -4.49 17.62 -5.43
N ILE A 219 -4.79 16.35 -5.60
CA ILE A 219 -4.69 15.66 -6.89
C ILE A 219 -5.90 16.04 -7.75
N ASP A 220 -5.68 16.17 -9.06
CA ASP A 220 -6.76 16.35 -10.04
C ASP A 220 -7.80 15.23 -9.90
N ASP A 221 -9.07 15.61 -9.71
CA ASP A 221 -10.17 14.70 -9.38
C ASP A 221 -10.36 13.54 -10.36
N TYR A 222 -9.86 13.68 -11.59
CA TYR A 222 -9.78 12.60 -12.57
C TYR A 222 -9.09 11.35 -11.99
N TYR A 223 -7.95 11.49 -11.32
CA TYR A 223 -7.18 10.33 -10.84
C TYR A 223 -7.84 9.62 -9.64
N PRO A 224 -8.23 10.32 -8.56
CA PRO A 224 -8.99 9.67 -7.48
C PRO A 224 -10.28 9.02 -7.99
N THR A 225 -10.99 9.65 -8.94
CA THR A 225 -12.20 9.05 -9.53
C THR A 225 -11.90 7.75 -10.30
N LYS A 226 -10.84 7.75 -11.12
CA LYS A 226 -10.40 6.55 -11.86
C LYS A 226 -10.11 5.38 -10.92
N PHE A 227 -9.29 5.62 -9.88
CA PHE A 227 -8.88 4.57 -8.96
C PHE A 227 -10.00 4.14 -8.01
N ALA A 228 -10.84 5.08 -7.55
CA ALA A 228 -12.04 4.74 -6.79
C ALA A 228 -12.98 3.81 -7.58
N ARG A 229 -13.21 4.10 -8.87
CA ARG A 229 -13.99 3.22 -9.76
C ARG A 229 -13.35 1.84 -9.87
N LEU A 230 -12.03 1.76 -10.04
CA LEU A 230 -11.30 0.48 -10.08
C LEU A 230 -11.53 -0.36 -8.82
N PHE A 231 -11.42 0.25 -7.63
CA PHE A 231 -11.65 -0.46 -6.36
C PHE A 231 -13.10 -0.90 -6.19
N ILE A 232 -14.07 -0.06 -6.57
CA ILE A 232 -15.50 -0.39 -6.51
C ILE A 232 -15.82 -1.58 -7.41
N ASP A 233 -15.36 -1.56 -8.66
CA ASP A 233 -15.63 -2.63 -9.63
C ASP A 233 -14.90 -3.94 -9.26
N ASN A 234 -13.76 -3.83 -8.57
CA ASN A 234 -12.91 -4.95 -8.17
C ASN A 234 -12.93 -5.23 -6.66
N LYS A 235 -14.00 -4.84 -5.96
CA LYS A 235 -14.17 -5.09 -4.51
C LYS A 235 -13.81 -6.53 -4.13
N GLY A 236 -12.96 -6.68 -3.11
CA GLY A 236 -12.48 -7.96 -2.59
C GLY A 236 -11.34 -8.61 -3.41
N SER A 237 -10.85 -7.96 -4.46
CA SER A 237 -9.70 -8.42 -5.26
C SER A 237 -8.68 -7.31 -5.51
N ALA A 238 -9.10 -6.09 -5.85
CA ALA A 238 -8.22 -4.92 -5.74
C ALA A 238 -8.24 -4.45 -4.28
N VAL A 239 -7.22 -4.84 -3.51
CA VAL A 239 -7.22 -4.69 -2.04
C VAL A 239 -6.71 -3.35 -1.55
N GLY A 240 -5.93 -2.64 -2.36
CA GLY A 240 -5.42 -1.33 -1.97
C GLY A 240 -4.36 -0.78 -2.93
N MET A 241 -3.61 0.21 -2.45
CA MET A 241 -2.54 0.87 -3.20
C MET A 241 -1.31 1.10 -2.34
N GLY A 242 -0.15 1.16 -2.99
CA GLY A 242 1.06 1.70 -2.39
C GLY A 242 0.87 3.17 -2.05
N ILE A 243 1.03 3.51 -0.77
CA ILE A 243 1.03 4.89 -0.29
C ILE A 243 2.44 5.43 -0.11
N ASN A 244 3.45 4.58 0.02
CA ASN A 244 4.86 4.96 0.09
C ASN A 244 5.73 3.81 -0.41
N SER A 245 6.74 4.12 -1.22
CA SER A 245 7.67 3.13 -1.73
C SER A 245 9.11 3.64 -1.75
N SER A 246 10.06 2.74 -1.47
CA SER A 246 11.50 3.02 -1.50
C SER A 246 11.89 4.27 -0.69
N GLN A 247 12.41 5.32 -1.33
CA GLN A 247 12.78 6.59 -0.68
C GLN A 247 11.63 7.59 -0.61
N ASP A 248 10.44 7.18 -1.06
CA ASP A 248 9.24 7.98 -1.14
C ASP A 248 9.32 9.19 -2.10
N GLU A 249 10.40 9.29 -2.89
CA GLU A 249 10.56 10.40 -3.82
C GLU A 249 9.50 10.39 -4.93
N HIS A 250 9.06 9.21 -5.37
CA HIS A 250 8.09 9.05 -6.46
C HIS A 250 6.65 8.91 -5.97
N THR A 251 6.47 8.64 -4.67
CA THR A 251 5.18 8.36 -4.04
C THR A 251 4.77 9.40 -3.01
N ARG A 252 5.54 10.48 -2.81
CA ARG A 252 5.27 11.54 -1.81
C ARG A 252 3.87 12.17 -1.86
N CYS A 253 3.18 12.06 -2.98
CA CYS A 253 1.81 12.56 -3.17
C CYS A 253 0.74 11.49 -2.96
N ASP A 254 1.12 10.23 -2.78
CA ASP A 254 0.20 9.08 -2.83
C ASP A 254 -0.70 9.01 -1.60
N ARG A 255 -0.34 9.65 -0.47
CA ARG A 255 -1.21 9.75 0.71
C ARG A 255 -2.41 10.66 0.46
N ILE A 256 -2.20 11.80 -0.20
CA ILE A 256 -3.31 12.69 -0.61
C ILE A 256 -4.17 12.00 -1.67
N LEU A 257 -3.55 11.32 -2.64
CA LEU A 257 -4.29 10.51 -3.62
C LEU A 257 -5.16 9.45 -2.92
N TYR A 258 -4.57 8.71 -1.98
CA TYR A 258 -5.25 7.68 -1.21
C TYR A 258 -6.43 8.25 -0.42
N ASP A 259 -6.24 9.36 0.27
CA ASP A 259 -7.30 10.05 1.01
C ASP A 259 -8.44 10.52 0.11
N GLN A 260 -8.14 11.10 -1.06
CA GLN A 260 -9.16 11.49 -2.04
C GLN A 260 -9.87 10.28 -2.67
N ILE A 261 -9.22 9.12 -2.75
CA ILE A 261 -9.86 7.85 -3.14
C ILE A 261 -10.81 7.38 -2.03
N LEU A 262 -10.38 7.41 -0.76
CA LEU A 262 -11.20 7.02 0.39
C LEU A 262 -12.50 7.84 0.47
N GLN A 263 -12.42 9.16 0.22
CA GLN A 263 -13.59 10.05 0.15
C GLN A 263 -14.62 9.61 -0.90
N LYS A 264 -14.22 8.83 -1.91
CA LYS A 264 -15.10 8.30 -2.96
C LYS A 264 -15.51 6.85 -2.72
N THR A 265 -14.63 6.01 -2.17
CA THR A 265 -14.89 4.58 -1.99
C THR A 265 -15.67 4.28 -0.71
N ILE A 266 -15.39 4.97 0.40
CA ILE A 266 -16.04 4.73 1.70
C ILE A 266 -17.56 4.95 1.60
N PRO A 267 -18.07 6.06 1.04
CA PRO A 267 -19.52 6.22 0.86
C PRO A 267 -20.16 5.18 -0.05
N ASN A 268 -19.37 4.52 -0.89
CA ASN A 268 -19.79 3.41 -1.76
C ASN A 268 -19.55 2.03 -1.13
N GLY A 269 -19.20 1.96 0.16
CA GLY A 269 -19.04 0.73 0.92
C GLY A 269 -17.80 -0.09 0.55
N VAL A 270 -16.73 0.59 0.11
CA VAL A 270 -15.42 -0.02 -0.20
C VAL A 270 -14.32 0.75 0.52
N VAL A 271 -13.45 0.03 1.22
CA VAL A 271 -12.28 0.60 1.88
C VAL A 271 -11.04 -0.08 1.29
N PRO A 272 -10.34 0.54 0.33
CA PRO A 272 -9.01 0.07 -0.07
C PRO A 272 -8.00 0.33 1.05
N TRP A 273 -6.96 -0.50 1.14
CA TRP A 273 -5.91 -0.40 2.16
C TRP A 273 -4.66 0.33 1.65
N GLY A 274 -3.88 0.90 2.57
CA GLY A 274 -2.65 1.62 2.25
C GLY A 274 -1.43 0.76 2.52
N PHE A 275 -0.67 0.41 1.49
CA PHE A 275 0.51 -0.47 1.59
C PHE A 275 1.82 0.31 1.47
N THR A 276 2.89 -0.24 2.04
CA THR A 276 4.27 0.16 1.71
C THR A 276 5.12 -1.03 1.33
N PHE A 277 6.07 -0.79 0.43
CA PHE A 277 6.95 -1.79 -0.14
C PHE A 277 8.20 -1.14 -0.74
N SER A 278 9.27 -1.90 -0.88
CA SER A 278 10.56 -1.33 -1.26
C SER A 278 10.70 -1.06 -2.75
N ASP A 279 9.94 -1.77 -3.59
CA ASP A 279 10.18 -1.82 -5.04
C ASP A 279 11.67 -2.10 -5.33
N SER A 280 12.23 -3.03 -4.55
CA SER A 280 13.67 -3.16 -4.48
C SER A 280 14.24 -3.82 -5.72
N HIS A 281 15.25 -3.17 -6.30
CA HIS A 281 16.00 -3.72 -7.43
C HIS A 281 17.44 -4.10 -7.03
N ASN A 282 17.92 -3.59 -5.89
CA ASN A 282 19.28 -3.78 -5.40
C ASN A 282 19.29 -3.90 -3.86
N ILE A 283 20.44 -4.28 -3.30
CA ILE A 283 20.62 -4.53 -1.86
C ILE A 283 20.26 -3.30 -1.02
N GLU A 284 20.65 -2.09 -1.44
CA GLU A 284 20.44 -0.84 -0.70
C GLU A 284 18.95 -0.44 -0.61
N SER A 285 18.09 -1.05 -1.42
CA SER A 285 16.65 -0.76 -1.44
C SER A 285 15.80 -1.74 -0.63
N LEU A 286 16.30 -2.94 -0.33
CA LEU A 286 15.50 -4.05 0.21
C LEU A 286 14.78 -3.71 1.53
N ASN A 287 15.45 -2.97 2.42
CA ASN A 287 14.89 -2.62 3.72
C ASN A 287 14.32 -1.21 3.79
N ARG A 288 14.01 -0.54 2.67
CA ARG A 288 13.54 0.86 2.73
C ARG A 288 12.08 0.99 3.20
N ALA A 289 11.24 0.04 2.81
CA ALA A 289 9.81 0.02 3.13
C ALA A 289 9.25 -1.41 3.03
N TYR A 290 8.28 -1.72 3.88
CA TYR A 290 7.68 -3.04 4.05
C TYR A 290 6.40 -2.95 4.88
N THR A 291 5.65 -4.05 4.97
CA THR A 291 4.42 -4.13 5.78
C THR A 291 4.59 -5.15 6.91
N TYR A 292 4.02 -4.89 8.08
CA TYR A 292 3.84 -5.88 9.14
C TYR A 292 2.44 -6.49 9.05
N SER A 293 2.37 -7.73 8.59
CA SER A 293 1.13 -8.49 8.46
C SER A 293 0.82 -9.19 9.78
N TYR A 294 -0.29 -8.82 10.44
CA TYR A 294 -0.71 -9.49 11.67
C TYR A 294 -1.50 -10.74 11.30
N MET A 295 -0.97 -11.90 11.69
CA MET A 295 -1.54 -13.18 11.28
C MET A 295 -1.43 -14.24 12.39
N PRO A 296 -2.39 -15.19 12.45
CA PRO A 296 -2.34 -16.29 13.40
C PRO A 296 -1.23 -17.31 13.09
N GLU A 297 -0.82 -17.41 11.83
CA GLU A 297 0.21 -18.35 11.38
C GLU A 297 0.88 -17.84 10.08
N LEU A 298 2.10 -18.34 9.82
CA LEU A 298 2.85 -18.05 8.60
C LEU A 298 2.37 -18.94 7.43
N SER A 299 1.27 -18.56 6.77
CA SER A 299 0.68 -19.32 5.66
C SER A 299 0.15 -18.43 4.53
N GLN A 300 -0.01 -19.00 3.31
CA GLN A 300 -0.55 -18.27 2.15
C GLN A 300 -1.98 -17.76 2.41
N ASP A 301 -2.81 -18.59 3.04
CA ASP A 301 -4.21 -18.25 3.32
C ASP A 301 -4.30 -17.13 4.37
N ALA A 302 -3.47 -17.19 5.42
CA ALA A 302 -3.39 -16.14 6.42
C ALA A 302 -2.93 -14.81 5.80
N LEU A 303 -1.89 -14.83 4.96
CA LEU A 303 -1.41 -13.63 4.25
C LEU A 303 -2.49 -13.05 3.34
N ARG A 304 -3.14 -13.89 2.54
CA ARG A 304 -4.21 -13.46 1.64
C ARG A 304 -5.36 -12.82 2.42
N ASN A 305 -5.76 -13.40 3.55
CA ASN A 305 -6.82 -12.85 4.39
C ASN A 305 -6.42 -11.53 5.02
N CYS A 306 -5.20 -11.45 5.57
CA CYS A 306 -4.64 -10.23 6.14
C CYS A 306 -4.65 -9.08 5.11
N MET A 307 -4.17 -9.34 3.88
CA MET A 307 -4.18 -8.35 2.80
C MET A 307 -5.59 -7.93 2.37
N VAL A 308 -6.57 -8.83 2.39
CA VAL A 308 -7.96 -8.53 2.02
C VAL A 308 -8.68 -7.75 3.11
N ASN A 309 -8.38 -8.01 4.38
CA ASN A 309 -9.05 -7.40 5.52
C ASN A 309 -8.39 -6.13 6.05
N GLY A 310 -7.15 -5.82 5.64
CA GLY A 310 -6.42 -4.65 6.14
C GLY A 310 -5.78 -4.87 7.51
N GLU A 311 -5.53 -6.13 7.89
CA GLU A 311 -5.01 -6.55 9.21
C GLU A 311 -3.48 -6.39 9.28
N PHE A 312 -2.98 -5.22 8.88
CA PHE A 312 -1.56 -4.92 8.81
C PHE A 312 -1.26 -3.44 9.06
N PHE A 313 0.01 -3.15 9.33
CA PHE A 313 0.54 -1.80 9.38
C PHE A 313 1.68 -1.65 8.37
N SER A 314 1.77 -0.49 7.74
CA SER A 314 2.74 -0.26 6.68
C SER A 314 3.87 0.63 7.16
N VAL A 315 5.12 0.25 6.89
CA VAL A 315 6.32 0.87 7.45
C VAL A 315 7.22 1.39 6.35
N SER A 316 7.86 2.53 6.60
CA SER A 316 8.94 3.06 5.78
C SER A 316 10.00 3.74 6.62
N HIS A 317 11.26 3.63 6.22
CA HIS A 317 12.36 4.42 6.78
C HIS A 317 12.39 5.86 6.24
N TYR A 318 11.56 6.14 5.23
CA TYR A 318 11.53 7.37 4.46
C TYR A 318 10.11 7.93 4.38
N SER A 319 9.99 9.25 4.51
CA SER A 319 8.78 9.95 4.08
C SER A 319 9.11 11.37 3.64
N ASN A 320 8.67 11.69 2.44
CA ASN A 320 8.69 13.02 1.84
C ASN A 320 7.28 13.63 1.76
N GLY A 321 6.32 13.05 2.48
CA GLY A 321 4.91 13.44 2.45
C GLY A 321 4.61 14.70 3.23
N VAL A 322 3.63 15.43 2.73
CA VAL A 322 3.06 16.61 3.37
C VAL A 322 1.56 16.53 3.19
N GLU A 323 0.83 16.66 4.30
CA GLU A 323 -0.63 16.70 4.29
C GLU A 323 -1.13 18.06 3.75
N LEU A 324 -2.40 18.18 3.35
CA LEU A 324 -2.92 19.37 2.65
C LEU A 324 -2.82 20.66 3.46
N ASN A 325 -2.83 20.57 4.79
CA ASN A 325 -2.62 21.71 5.67
C ASN A 325 -1.13 22.09 5.86
N GLY A 326 -0.22 21.49 5.09
CA GLY A 326 1.20 21.84 5.04
C GLY A 326 2.05 21.14 6.10
N MET A 327 1.48 20.22 6.87
CA MET A 327 2.22 19.47 7.89
C MET A 327 2.98 18.30 7.27
N LYS A 328 4.31 18.31 7.42
CA LYS A 328 5.17 17.19 7.02
C LYS A 328 4.88 15.95 7.86
N GLU A 329 4.90 14.77 7.23
CA GLU A 329 4.78 13.48 7.92
C GLU A 329 5.95 13.22 8.87
N LEU A 330 7.18 13.50 8.42
CA LEU A 330 8.38 13.52 9.24
C LEU A 330 8.94 14.96 9.31
N PRO A 331 8.65 15.74 10.37
CA PRO A 331 9.05 17.16 10.47
C PRO A 331 10.56 17.39 10.40
N ASP A 332 11.32 16.52 11.07
CA ASP A 332 12.77 16.60 11.19
C ASP A 332 13.52 15.84 10.08
N TYR A 333 12.79 15.21 9.16
CA TYR A 333 13.40 14.52 8.03
C TYR A 333 13.78 15.52 6.95
N GLU A 334 15.06 15.50 6.57
CA GLU A 334 15.58 16.21 5.42
C GLU A 334 15.50 15.28 4.19
N PRO A 335 14.74 15.69 3.14
CA PRO A 335 14.72 14.99 1.86
C PRO A 335 16.12 14.69 1.33
N ASP A 336 16.24 13.61 0.55
CA ASP A 336 17.47 13.21 -0.14
C ASP A 336 18.63 12.75 0.78
N THR A 337 18.40 12.60 2.09
CA THR A 337 19.37 11.99 3.00
C THR A 337 19.39 10.47 2.85
N MET A 338 20.47 9.93 2.28
CA MET A 338 20.69 8.49 2.19
C MET A 338 20.90 7.90 3.59
N ARG A 339 20.16 6.84 3.90
CA ARG A 339 20.23 6.07 5.14
C ARG A 339 20.67 4.66 4.75
N ASP A 340 21.56 4.07 5.55
CA ASP A 340 21.87 2.65 5.41
C ASP A 340 20.77 1.85 6.11
N THR A 341 19.62 1.70 5.44
CA THR A 341 18.44 1.07 6.04
C THR A 341 18.68 -0.41 6.37
N ASN A 342 19.68 -1.05 5.77
CA ASN A 342 19.97 -2.46 6.01
C ASN A 342 20.58 -2.73 7.39
N THR A 343 20.90 -1.68 8.16
CA THR A 343 21.32 -1.78 9.56
C THR A 343 20.23 -1.33 10.55
N MET A 344 19.04 -0.99 10.06
CA MET A 344 17.95 -0.41 10.84
C MET A 344 16.83 -1.46 11.04
N PHE A 345 16.52 -1.77 12.30
CA PHE A 345 15.61 -2.84 12.69
C PHE A 345 14.55 -2.41 13.73
N ASN A 346 14.64 -1.19 14.26
CA ASN A 346 13.77 -0.65 15.31
C ASN A 346 12.84 0.42 14.75
N THR A 347 12.16 0.14 13.64
CA THR A 347 11.11 1.02 13.13
C THR A 347 9.98 1.18 14.15
N PRO A 348 9.26 2.31 14.15
CA PRO A 348 8.07 2.43 14.99
C PRO A 348 7.04 1.34 14.63
N MET A 349 6.40 0.76 15.64
CA MET A 349 5.42 -0.32 15.49
C MET A 349 4.21 -0.06 16.37
N VAL A 350 3.03 -0.46 15.89
CA VAL A 350 1.81 -0.52 16.70
C VAL A 350 1.73 -1.91 17.29
N THR A 351 1.65 -2.03 18.61
CA THR A 351 1.57 -3.33 19.29
C THR A 351 0.15 -3.70 19.67
N ASN A 352 -0.76 -2.72 19.75
CA ASN A 352 -2.16 -2.95 20.07
C ASN A 352 -3.04 -1.79 19.60
N VAL A 353 -4.30 -2.10 19.28
CA VAL A 353 -5.35 -1.12 18.98
C VAL A 353 -6.62 -1.50 19.73
N ILE A 354 -7.10 -0.60 20.57
CA ILE A 354 -8.31 -0.77 21.37
C ILE A 354 -9.30 0.31 20.97
N VAL A 355 -10.47 -0.10 20.48
CA VAL A 355 -11.59 0.81 20.19
C VAL A 355 -12.65 0.63 21.27
N ASP A 356 -13.02 1.72 21.92
CA ASP A 356 -14.09 1.78 22.90
C ASP A 356 -15.23 2.63 22.34
N GLU A 357 -16.29 1.95 21.91
CA GLU A 357 -17.49 2.56 21.32
C GLU A 357 -18.36 3.26 22.38
N GLU A 358 -18.19 3.01 23.69
CA GLU A 358 -18.96 3.72 24.73
C GLU A 358 -18.36 5.10 25.03
N SER A 359 -17.03 5.22 24.89
CA SER A 359 -16.30 6.46 25.12
C SER A 359 -15.88 7.18 23.85
N ASP A 360 -16.21 6.64 22.67
CA ASP A 360 -15.75 7.14 21.36
C ASP A 360 -14.23 7.34 21.31
N THR A 361 -13.48 6.35 21.82
CA THR A 361 -12.02 6.44 21.89
C THR A 361 -11.31 5.33 21.11
N ILE A 362 -10.13 5.68 20.59
CA ILE A 362 -9.18 4.77 19.96
C ILE A 362 -7.85 4.87 20.70
N THR A 363 -7.48 3.81 21.40
CA THR A 363 -6.18 3.69 22.08
C THR A 363 -5.21 2.88 21.24
N VAL A 364 -4.00 3.40 21.07
CA VAL A 364 -2.91 2.79 20.32
C VAL A 364 -1.74 2.56 21.28
N GLU A 365 -1.29 1.32 21.38
CA GLU A 365 -0.03 0.97 22.05
C GLU A 365 1.05 0.77 21.01
N THR A 366 2.29 1.14 21.33
CA THR A 366 3.38 1.27 20.36
C THR A 366 4.72 0.83 20.91
N GLU A 367 5.66 0.56 19.99
CA GLU A 367 7.08 0.42 20.28
C GLU A 367 7.89 1.31 19.33
N ASN A 368 9.04 1.79 19.80
CA ASN A 368 9.98 2.62 19.04
C ASN A 368 9.38 3.90 18.43
N ALA A 369 8.26 4.39 18.98
CA ALA A 369 7.56 5.58 18.52
C ALA A 369 7.57 6.67 19.59
N ASN A 370 7.63 7.93 19.15
CA ASN A 370 7.64 9.10 20.04
C ASN A 370 6.54 10.12 19.70
N GLN A 371 5.88 9.97 18.55
CA GLN A 371 4.84 10.86 18.08
C GLN A 371 3.81 10.08 17.29
N ILE A 372 2.55 10.51 17.41
CA ILE A 372 1.43 10.05 16.60
C ILE A 372 0.79 11.24 15.89
N THR A 373 0.41 11.05 14.64
CA THR A 373 -0.36 12.02 13.87
C THR A 373 -1.62 11.37 13.34
N TRP A 374 -2.76 12.01 13.56
CA TRP A 374 -4.06 11.63 13.07
C TRP A 374 -4.47 12.52 11.91
N VAL A 375 -5.06 11.91 10.88
CA VAL A 375 -5.40 12.55 9.60
C VAL A 375 -6.81 12.14 9.19
N SER A 376 -7.58 13.13 8.72
CA SER A 376 -8.88 12.98 8.07
C SER A 376 -8.93 13.91 6.88
N ASP A 377 -9.54 13.48 5.78
CA ASP A 377 -9.71 14.27 4.56
C ASP A 377 -8.43 14.99 4.08
N CYS A 378 -7.30 14.28 4.12
CA CYS A 378 -5.97 14.77 3.76
C CYS A 378 -5.37 15.85 4.68
N ASN A 379 -6.00 16.16 5.82
CA ASN A 379 -5.51 17.14 6.78
C ASN A 379 -5.16 16.49 8.11
N VAL A 380 -4.03 16.89 8.69
CA VAL A 380 -3.73 16.54 10.08
C VAL A 380 -4.82 17.13 10.97
N VAL A 381 -5.57 16.27 11.66
CA VAL A 381 -6.55 16.68 12.68
C VAL A 381 -5.90 16.78 14.06
N LEU A 382 -4.83 16.02 14.29
CA LEU A 382 -4.06 16.06 15.54
C LEU A 382 -2.64 15.56 15.32
N ARG A 383 -1.68 16.18 16.03
CA ARG A 383 -0.34 15.62 16.23
C ARG A 383 0.05 15.74 17.68
N ASP A 384 0.52 14.66 18.28
CA ASP A 384 0.85 14.63 19.70
C ASP A 384 2.04 13.70 20.01
N GLU A 385 2.62 13.86 21.18
CA GLU A 385 3.67 13.00 21.70
C GLU A 385 3.08 11.70 22.26
N ILE A 386 3.81 10.61 22.08
CA ILE A 386 3.47 9.32 22.71
C ILE A 386 4.16 9.27 24.07
N VAL A 387 3.38 9.01 25.12
CA VAL A 387 3.88 8.90 26.50
C VAL A 387 3.63 7.47 26.99
N ASP A 388 4.64 6.87 27.62
CA ASP A 388 4.58 5.49 28.12
C ASP A 388 4.06 4.50 27.06
N ASN A 389 4.57 4.64 25.82
CA ASN A 389 4.25 3.79 24.66
C ASN A 389 2.77 3.77 24.26
N THR A 390 1.92 4.66 24.79
CA THR A 390 0.48 4.63 24.58
C THR A 390 -0.05 6.00 24.19
N PHE A 391 -1.09 6.02 23.34
CA PHE A 391 -1.86 7.22 23.05
C PHE A 391 -3.34 6.90 22.92
N THR A 392 -4.22 7.72 23.49
CA THR A 392 -5.68 7.59 23.36
C THR A 392 -6.23 8.81 22.62
N PHE A 393 -6.86 8.57 21.48
CA PHE A 393 -7.60 9.58 20.74
C PHE A 393 -9.07 9.52 21.14
N ASP A 394 -9.64 10.67 21.48
CA ASP A 394 -11.07 10.86 21.77
C ASP A 394 -11.70 11.63 20.60
N LEU A 395 -12.74 11.07 19.97
CA LEU A 395 -13.43 11.68 18.84
C LEU A 395 -14.20 12.96 19.19
N ASN A 396 -14.51 13.18 20.48
CA ASN A 396 -15.24 14.35 20.97
C ASN A 396 -14.33 15.45 21.52
N ARG A 397 -13.00 15.31 21.38
CA ARG A 397 -12.04 16.34 21.83
C ARG A 397 -12.25 17.69 21.12
N ASP A 398 -12.03 18.78 21.85
CA ASP A 398 -12.35 20.16 21.40
C ASP A 398 -11.17 20.95 20.81
N ASP A 399 -10.00 20.32 20.74
CA ASP A 399 -8.72 20.92 20.32
C ASP A 399 -8.20 20.37 18.98
N LEU A 400 -9.08 19.78 18.16
CA LEU A 400 -8.75 19.32 16.82
C LEU A 400 -8.33 20.48 15.90
N LEU A 401 -7.35 20.22 15.04
CA LEU A 401 -6.86 21.16 14.03
C LEU A 401 -7.78 21.24 12.80
N ASP A 402 -8.56 20.19 12.56
CA ASP A 402 -9.52 20.09 11.46
C ASP A 402 -10.63 19.07 11.82
N ASP A 403 -11.71 19.09 11.05
CA ASP A 403 -12.90 18.26 11.28
C ASP A 403 -12.67 16.79 10.87
N ILE A 404 -13.33 15.88 11.59
CA ILE A 404 -13.40 14.45 11.25
C ILE A 404 -14.71 14.19 10.51
N ASN A 405 -14.66 13.64 9.29
CA ASN A 405 -15.87 13.45 8.47
C ASN A 405 -16.17 11.99 8.14
N LEU A 406 -15.29 11.31 7.40
CA LEU A 406 -15.56 9.98 6.83
C LEU A 406 -14.73 8.87 7.48
N TYR A 407 -13.49 9.19 7.82
CA TYR A 407 -12.55 8.25 8.38
C TYR A 407 -11.50 8.99 9.18
N LEU A 408 -10.78 8.21 9.97
CA LEU A 408 -9.61 8.64 10.69
C LEU A 408 -8.49 7.65 10.41
N ARG A 409 -7.35 8.11 9.92
CA ARG A 409 -6.13 7.30 9.83
C ARG A 409 -5.05 7.91 10.70
N PHE A 410 -4.09 7.11 11.13
CA PHE A 410 -2.93 7.62 11.84
C PHE A 410 -1.64 7.07 11.29
N TYR A 411 -0.56 7.77 11.61
CA TYR A 411 0.77 7.23 11.53
C TYR A 411 1.57 7.62 12.77
N ILE A 412 2.46 6.72 13.17
CA ILE A 412 3.40 6.92 14.27
C ILE A 412 4.81 7.08 13.71
N THR A 413 5.60 7.91 14.35
CA THR A 413 6.98 8.19 13.93
C THR A 413 7.96 7.88 15.05
N GLY A 414 9.15 7.44 14.65
CA GLY A 414 10.25 7.10 15.54
C GLY A 414 11.59 7.46 14.92
N GLU A 415 12.68 7.13 15.61
CA GLU A 415 14.04 7.42 15.14
C GLU A 415 14.31 6.79 13.76
N GLU A 416 13.87 5.55 13.57
CA GLU A 416 14.19 4.78 12.38
C GLU A 416 13.14 4.88 11.26
N GLY A 417 12.03 5.60 11.44
CA GLY A 417 11.05 5.74 10.35
C GLY A 417 9.63 6.14 10.78
N ILE A 418 8.67 5.65 10.01
CA ILE A 418 7.24 5.92 10.11
C ILE A 418 6.45 4.62 9.90
N CYS A 419 5.36 4.48 10.63
CA CYS A 419 4.42 3.35 10.52
C CYS A 419 3.00 3.89 10.38
N TYR A 420 2.31 3.50 9.30
CA TYR A 420 0.98 3.94 8.91
C TYR A 420 -0.06 2.86 9.27
N ALA A 421 -1.19 3.30 9.79
CA ALA A 421 -2.36 2.47 10.01
C ALA A 421 -3.37 2.59 8.87
N ASN A 422 -4.16 1.53 8.67
CA ASN A 422 -5.34 1.56 7.81
C ASN A 422 -6.45 2.44 8.43
N PRO A 423 -7.35 3.01 7.61
CA PRO A 423 -8.34 3.97 8.08
C PRO A 423 -9.44 3.31 8.90
N PHE A 424 -9.77 3.92 10.04
CA PHE A 424 -10.99 3.69 10.79
C PHE A 424 -12.11 4.46 10.12
N VAL A 425 -13.17 3.79 9.68
CA VAL A 425 -14.34 4.51 9.12
C VAL A 425 -15.19 4.98 10.29
N VAL A 426 -15.46 6.27 10.36
CA VAL A 426 -16.17 6.89 11.50
C VAL A 426 -17.38 7.66 11.00
N LYS A 427 -18.49 7.55 11.73
CA LYS A 427 -19.70 8.33 11.46
C LYS A 427 -20.55 8.49 12.72
N PRO A 428 -21.33 9.57 12.86
CA PRO A 428 -22.25 9.68 13.98
C PRO A 428 -23.31 8.57 13.97
N VAL A 429 -23.67 8.07 15.16
CA VAL A 429 -24.68 7.02 15.33
C VAL A 429 -26.01 7.44 14.69
N GLY A 430 -26.62 6.50 13.95
CA GLY A 430 -27.89 6.74 13.25
C GLY A 430 -27.77 7.51 11.95
N THR A 431 -26.55 7.83 11.50
CA THR A 431 -26.30 8.39 10.16
C THR A 431 -25.85 7.31 9.18
N THR A 432 -26.01 7.61 7.89
CA THR A 432 -25.55 6.79 6.78
C THR A 432 -24.75 7.65 5.82
N PHE A 433 -23.71 7.08 5.20
CA PHE A 433 -23.05 7.74 4.09
C PHE A 433 -23.98 7.73 2.87
N GLU A 434 -24.18 8.90 2.28
CA GLU A 434 -24.82 9.01 0.97
C GLU A 434 -23.80 8.59 -0.10
N PRO A 435 -24.12 7.58 -0.94
CA PRO A 435 -23.20 7.17 -2.00
C PRO A 435 -22.87 8.33 -2.93
N VAL A 436 -21.59 8.53 -3.18
CA VAL A 436 -21.12 9.55 -4.13
C VAL A 436 -21.00 8.97 -5.53
N GLU A 437 -21.28 9.80 -6.54
CA GLU A 437 -21.13 9.38 -7.94
C GLU A 437 -19.64 9.25 -8.29
N VAL A 438 -19.25 8.08 -8.80
CA VAL A 438 -17.89 7.79 -9.26
C VAL A 438 -17.96 7.33 -10.72
N PRO A 439 -18.06 8.22 -11.72
CA PRO A 439 -18.32 7.80 -13.10
C PRO A 439 -17.22 6.90 -13.68
N GLU A 440 -17.56 6.09 -14.69
CA GLU A 440 -16.56 5.38 -15.49
C GLU A 440 -15.66 6.37 -16.23
N THR A 441 -14.34 6.16 -16.15
CA THR A 441 -13.35 6.95 -16.88
C THR A 441 -13.23 6.45 -18.32
N ASN A 442 -13.77 7.21 -19.27
CA ASN A 442 -13.62 6.93 -20.70
C ASN A 442 -12.40 7.69 -21.27
N ASP A 443 -11.23 7.37 -20.74
CA ASP A 443 -9.98 8.08 -20.98
C ASP A 443 -9.16 7.52 -22.16
N ILE A 444 -7.93 8.03 -22.32
CA ILE A 444 -7.00 7.57 -23.35
C ILE A 444 -6.62 6.09 -23.17
N SER A 445 -6.55 5.57 -21.94
CA SER A 445 -6.21 4.18 -21.66
C SER A 445 -7.29 3.23 -22.19
N VAL A 446 -8.57 3.58 -22.04
CA VAL A 446 -9.71 2.82 -22.59
C VAL A 446 -9.66 2.80 -24.11
N PHE A 447 -9.39 3.94 -24.74
CA PHE A 447 -9.23 4.01 -26.20
C PHE A 447 -8.04 3.16 -26.68
N LEU A 448 -6.88 3.30 -26.04
CA LEU A 448 -5.67 2.55 -26.37
C LEU A 448 -5.87 1.05 -26.18
N ARG A 449 -6.53 0.62 -25.11
CA ARG A 449 -6.87 -0.80 -24.87
C ARG A 449 -7.73 -1.35 -26.00
N LYS A 450 -8.82 -0.66 -26.37
CA LYS A 450 -9.67 -1.05 -27.51
C LYS A 450 -8.88 -1.12 -28.81
N LEU A 451 -8.03 -0.14 -29.08
CA LEU A 451 -7.18 -0.11 -30.27
C LEU A 451 -6.21 -1.31 -30.30
N VAL A 452 -5.50 -1.57 -29.20
CA VAL A 452 -4.57 -2.71 -29.06
C VAL A 452 -5.32 -4.03 -29.25
N THR A 453 -6.51 -4.20 -28.67
CA THR A 453 -7.33 -5.41 -28.86
C THR A 453 -7.72 -5.61 -30.33
N VAL A 454 -8.14 -4.56 -31.03
CA VAL A 454 -8.53 -4.64 -32.45
C VAL A 454 -7.31 -4.94 -33.32
N ILE A 455 -6.17 -4.26 -33.08
CA ILE A 455 -4.93 -4.49 -33.82
C ILE A 455 -4.44 -5.92 -33.60
N ASP A 456 -4.43 -6.40 -32.35
CA ASP A 456 -4.02 -7.77 -32.05
C ASP A 456 -4.91 -8.77 -32.78
N TRP A 457 -6.23 -8.59 -32.73
CA TRP A 457 -7.16 -9.47 -33.43
C TRP A 457 -6.98 -9.47 -34.96
N LEU A 458 -6.83 -8.30 -35.58
CA LEU A 458 -6.73 -8.17 -37.04
C LEU A 458 -5.39 -8.65 -37.60
N PHE A 459 -4.28 -8.35 -36.91
CA PHE A 459 -2.96 -8.45 -37.51
C PHE A 459 -2.02 -9.43 -36.81
N PHE A 460 -2.22 -9.71 -35.53
CA PHE A 460 -1.23 -10.42 -34.71
C PHE A 460 -1.71 -11.80 -34.26
N LYS A 461 -2.99 -11.95 -33.94
CA LYS A 461 -3.58 -13.16 -33.37
C LYS A 461 -3.38 -14.39 -34.25
N LEU A 462 -3.37 -14.22 -35.57
CA LEU A 462 -3.23 -15.33 -36.53
C LEU A 462 -1.93 -15.26 -37.35
N ASN A 463 -0.95 -14.45 -36.94
CA ASN A 463 0.28 -14.23 -37.70
C ASN A 463 1.45 -15.05 -37.13
N PRO A 464 1.97 -16.07 -37.86
CA PRO A 464 3.06 -16.93 -37.38
C PRO A 464 4.36 -16.19 -37.05
N VAL A 465 4.66 -15.09 -37.75
CA VAL A 465 5.86 -14.28 -37.47
C VAL A 465 5.72 -13.61 -36.11
N VAL A 466 4.53 -13.09 -35.82
CA VAL A 466 4.24 -12.45 -34.52
C VAL A 466 4.21 -13.50 -33.41
N TRP A 467 3.77 -14.72 -33.69
CA TRP A 467 3.84 -15.83 -32.74
C TRP A 467 5.28 -16.19 -32.38
N ILE A 468 6.16 -16.32 -33.38
CA ILE A 468 7.59 -16.55 -33.16
C ILE A 468 8.20 -15.41 -32.35
N PHE A 469 7.84 -14.15 -32.66
CA PHE A 469 8.28 -13.00 -31.87
C PHE A 469 7.79 -13.06 -30.43
N LYS A 470 6.49 -13.29 -30.19
CA LYS A 470 5.91 -13.39 -28.84
C LYS A 470 6.58 -14.52 -28.04
N TYR A 471 6.83 -15.67 -28.67
CA TYR A 471 7.52 -16.78 -28.03
C TYR A 471 8.98 -16.45 -27.69
N ALA A 472 9.75 -15.96 -28.66
CA ALA A 472 11.19 -15.76 -28.49
C ALA A 472 11.54 -14.50 -27.68
N ALA A 473 10.79 -13.40 -27.86
CA ALA A 473 11.09 -12.11 -27.24
C ALA A 473 10.29 -11.86 -25.96
N LEU A 474 9.06 -12.37 -25.88
CA LEU A 474 8.15 -12.13 -24.75
C LEU A 474 7.90 -13.37 -23.91
N GLY A 475 8.59 -14.48 -24.18
CA GLY A 475 8.37 -15.74 -23.48
C GLY A 475 6.93 -16.27 -23.57
N TYR A 476 6.07 -15.73 -24.44
CA TYR A 476 4.64 -16.04 -24.46
C TYR A 476 4.38 -17.19 -25.43
N ASP A 477 3.84 -18.32 -24.95
CA ASP A 477 3.46 -19.46 -25.78
C ASP A 477 2.04 -19.28 -26.38
N PRO A 478 1.91 -18.95 -27.68
CA PRO A 478 0.61 -18.71 -28.30
C PRO A 478 -0.20 -20.00 -28.49
N PHE A 479 0.46 -21.16 -28.54
CA PHE A 479 -0.20 -22.46 -28.74
C PHE A 479 -0.83 -22.98 -27.45
N ALA A 480 -0.16 -22.80 -26.31
CA ALA A 480 -0.68 -23.15 -24.99
C ALA A 480 -1.99 -22.40 -24.63
N GLN A 481 -2.24 -21.25 -25.26
CA GLN A 481 -3.42 -20.41 -25.06
C GLN A 481 -4.58 -20.75 -26.00
N LEU A 482 -4.29 -21.22 -27.22
CA LEU A 482 -5.29 -21.70 -28.19
C LEU A 482 -5.85 -23.07 -27.82
N VAL A 483 -4.99 -23.92 -27.27
CA VAL A 483 -5.31 -25.27 -26.82
C VAL A 483 -5.28 -25.22 -25.29
N GLY A 484 -6.31 -24.61 -24.68
CA GLY A 484 -6.35 -24.36 -23.24
C GLY A 484 -5.81 -25.57 -22.47
N LYS A 485 -4.86 -25.33 -21.55
CA LYS A 485 -4.25 -26.38 -20.73
C LYS A 485 -5.34 -27.17 -20.02
N GLY A 486 -5.79 -28.26 -20.65
CA GLY A 486 -6.21 -29.43 -19.92
C GLY A 486 -4.99 -29.87 -19.13
N THR A 487 -5.09 -29.77 -17.81
CA THR A 487 -4.23 -30.44 -16.84
C THR A 487 -3.76 -31.80 -17.37
N LEU A 488 -2.51 -31.87 -17.78
CA LEU A 488 -1.77 -33.12 -17.87
C LEU A 488 -0.61 -32.97 -16.88
N ASN A 489 -0.92 -33.34 -15.64
CA ASN A 489 0.07 -33.66 -14.62
C ASN A 489 0.97 -34.76 -15.17
N ASN A 490 2.28 -34.56 -15.04
CA ASN A 490 3.23 -35.60 -14.66
C ASN A 490 4.13 -35.02 -13.57
#